data_AF-N8UR36-F1
#
_entry.id   AF-N8UR36-F1
#
_cell.length_a   1.000
_cell.length_b   1.000
_cell.length_c   1.000
_cell.angle_alpha   90.00
_cell.angle_beta   90.00
_cell.angle_gamma   90.00
#
_symmetry.space_group_name_H-M   'P 1'
#
loop_
_entity.id
_entity.type
_entity.pdbx_description
1 polymer ?
#
loop_
_entity_poly.entity_id
_entity_poly.type
_entity_poly.pdbx_seq_one_letter_code
_entity_poly.pdbx_strand_id
1 'polypeptide(L)'
;MSLRFPILVFDIETLTDLKAGAHLYHLDLPETDVEQALTKIRRQESGSDFQRLPLHEIVCISGLWLDEKGFRLFSFSQEQSSEAEMLTKFLSIFDKKQPTLVSWNGSQFDLPVILFRAMYHGLSAPSLFDQGEIDNQKRFNNYQNRYHHRHVDLMDVMAMFNGRNFQKLDDIACLLGFPGKRGETGYHVPEYVHTEQWLKLTSYCEGDVLNTWLVYLRWLLLKGQLNLQEHQQWIQATADYLQTQTQQTEFLQVWRQTSQYTVFTANTFAPKN
;
A
#
# COMPACT_ATOMS: atom_id res chain seq x y z
N MET A 1 1.71 -24.55 -6.63
CA MET A 1 1.08 -24.00 -7.85
C MET A 1 1.80 -22.69 -8.10
N SER A 2 2.29 -22.41 -9.30
CA SER A 2 3.08 -21.19 -9.52
C SER A 2 2.24 -19.93 -9.32
N LEU A 3 2.87 -18.86 -8.81
CA LEU A 3 2.25 -17.52 -8.75
C LEU A 3 1.77 -17.11 -10.16
N ARG A 4 0.60 -16.45 -10.22
CA ARG A 4 0.11 -15.86 -11.46
C ARG A 4 0.69 -14.46 -11.62
N PHE A 5 1.50 -14.28 -12.64
CA PHE A 5 2.10 -12.99 -12.99
C PHE A 5 1.27 -12.22 -14.03
N PRO A 6 1.39 -10.89 -14.06
CA PRO A 6 2.18 -10.07 -13.14
C PRO A 6 1.44 -9.75 -11.83
N ILE A 7 2.19 -9.44 -10.78
CA ILE A 7 1.69 -8.99 -9.47
C ILE A 7 2.20 -7.57 -9.20
N LEU A 8 1.32 -6.71 -8.70
CA LEU A 8 1.66 -5.40 -8.18
C LEU A 8 1.16 -5.31 -6.74
N VAL A 9 2.09 -5.23 -5.79
CA VAL A 9 1.77 -4.82 -4.42
C VAL A 9 1.96 -3.30 -4.35
N PHE A 10 1.05 -2.56 -3.72
CA PHE A 10 1.17 -1.10 -3.63
C PHE A 10 0.57 -0.54 -2.34
N ASP A 11 0.97 0.69 -2.04
CA ASP A 11 0.51 1.52 -0.93
C ASP A 11 0.65 3.02 -1.33
N ILE A 12 -0.12 3.90 -0.69
CA ILE A 12 -0.02 5.36 -0.90
C ILE A 12 0.16 6.10 0.42
N GLU A 13 0.90 7.21 0.38
CA GLU A 13 0.92 8.19 1.46
C GLU A 13 0.25 9.47 1.04
N THR A 14 -0.44 10.11 1.99
CA THR A 14 -1.29 11.27 1.72
C THR A 14 -1.06 12.40 2.71
N LEU A 15 -1.47 13.61 2.34
CA LEU A 15 -1.68 14.74 3.24
C LEU A 15 -3.14 15.17 3.22
N THR A 16 -3.55 15.95 4.21
CA THR A 16 -4.85 16.62 4.13
C THR A 16 -4.80 17.70 3.06
N ASP A 17 -5.69 17.63 2.07
CA ASP A 17 -5.88 18.69 1.09
C ASP A 17 -6.59 19.88 1.76
N LEU A 18 -5.80 20.82 2.27
CA LEU A 18 -6.29 22.00 2.98
C LEU A 18 -7.14 22.90 2.07
N LYS A 19 -6.85 22.93 0.76
CA LYS A 19 -7.59 23.76 -0.21
C LYS A 19 -8.98 23.18 -0.45
N ALA A 20 -9.07 21.87 -0.71
CA ALA A 20 -10.34 21.17 -0.85
C ALA A 20 -11.15 21.24 0.46
N GLY A 21 -10.49 21.10 1.61
CA GLY A 21 -11.11 21.23 2.92
C GLY A 21 -11.67 22.62 3.17
N ALA A 22 -10.88 23.67 2.94
CA ALA A 22 -11.34 25.05 3.08
C ALA A 22 -12.54 25.35 2.16
N HIS A 23 -12.50 24.87 0.92
CA HIS A 23 -13.62 25.01 -0.01
C HIS A 23 -14.88 24.29 0.49
N LEU A 24 -14.76 23.02 0.90
CA LEU A 24 -15.87 22.18 1.34
C LEU A 24 -16.61 22.77 2.56
N TYR A 25 -15.86 23.37 3.49
CA TYR A 25 -16.42 23.93 4.73
C TYR A 25 -16.54 25.46 4.71
N HIS A 26 -16.34 26.09 3.55
CA HIS A 26 -16.40 27.55 3.38
C HIS A 26 -15.53 28.32 4.39
N LEU A 27 -14.32 27.83 4.64
CA LEU A 27 -13.36 28.44 5.57
C LEU A 27 -12.58 29.55 4.88
N ASP A 28 -12.69 30.77 5.41
CA ASP A 28 -11.87 31.92 5.03
C ASP A 28 -10.85 32.18 6.15
N LEU A 29 -9.79 31.37 6.15
CA LEU A 29 -8.76 31.34 7.20
C LEU A 29 -7.35 31.21 6.58
N PRO A 30 -6.30 31.67 7.28
CA PRO A 30 -4.93 31.32 6.92
C PRO A 30 -4.71 29.80 6.92
N GLU A 31 -3.81 29.30 6.06
CA GLU A 31 -3.55 27.86 5.90
C GLU A 31 -3.23 27.15 7.23
N THR A 32 -2.46 27.80 8.11
CA THR A 32 -2.10 27.29 9.45
C THR A 32 -3.31 27.08 10.38
N ASP A 33 -4.39 27.82 10.14
CA ASP A 33 -5.63 27.74 10.92
C ASP A 33 -6.64 26.79 10.26
N VAL A 34 -6.58 26.62 8.93
CA VAL A 34 -7.41 25.68 8.17
C VAL A 34 -7.18 24.25 8.65
N GLU A 35 -5.93 23.81 8.79
CA GLU A 35 -5.63 22.44 9.25
C GLU A 35 -6.23 22.13 10.64
N GLN A 36 -6.08 23.08 11.57
CA GLN A 36 -6.66 22.94 12.91
C GLN A 36 -8.19 22.95 12.88
N ALA A 37 -8.79 23.79 12.03
CA ALA A 37 -10.23 23.83 11.84
C ALA A 37 -10.76 22.50 11.28
N LEU A 38 -10.14 21.96 10.22
CA LEU A 38 -10.50 20.67 9.62
C LEU A 38 -10.35 19.52 10.61
N THR A 39 -9.29 19.53 11.43
CA THR A 39 -9.10 18.53 12.49
C THR A 39 -10.21 18.60 13.54
N LYS A 40 -10.58 19.80 14.00
CA LYS A 40 -11.67 19.99 14.96
C LYS A 40 -13.02 19.55 14.39
N ILE A 41 -13.33 19.92 13.15
CA ILE A 41 -14.54 19.50 12.44
C ILE A 41 -14.57 17.97 12.38
N ARG A 42 -13.48 17.33 11.96
CA ARG A 42 -13.43 15.87 11.82
C ARG A 42 -13.60 15.12 13.14
N ARG A 43 -13.01 15.63 14.23
CA ARG A 43 -13.22 15.10 15.60
C ARG A 43 -14.67 15.20 16.03
N GLN A 44 -15.34 16.32 15.74
CA GLN A 44 -16.75 16.50 16.08
C GLN A 44 -17.65 15.53 15.30
N GLU A 45 -17.35 15.29 14.03
CA GLU A 45 -18.15 14.41 13.18
C GLU A 45 -17.95 12.91 13.44
N SER A 46 -16.73 12.51 13.78
CA SER A 46 -16.34 11.09 13.76
C SER A 46 -15.52 10.61 14.95
N GLY A 47 -15.09 11.52 15.84
CA GLY A 47 -14.18 11.21 16.94
C GLY A 47 -12.74 10.89 16.51
N SER A 48 -12.40 11.10 15.23
CA SER A 48 -11.08 10.80 14.65
C SER A 48 -10.44 12.05 14.05
N ASP A 49 -9.11 12.03 13.90
CA ASP A 49 -8.33 13.03 13.14
C ASP A 49 -8.18 12.64 11.67
N PHE A 50 -8.43 11.37 11.35
CA PHE A 50 -8.32 10.85 10.00
C PHE A 50 -9.40 11.45 9.11
N GLN A 51 -8.98 12.24 8.12
CA GLN A 51 -9.89 13.03 7.29
C GLN A 51 -10.78 12.17 6.39
N ARG A 52 -11.76 12.82 5.76
CA ARG A 52 -12.64 12.16 4.79
C ARG A 52 -11.84 11.86 3.52
N LEU A 53 -12.08 10.72 2.88
CA LEU A 53 -11.35 10.26 1.68
C LEU A 53 -11.14 11.34 0.59
N PRO A 54 -12.12 12.19 0.23
CA PRO A 54 -11.91 13.24 -0.78
C PRO A 54 -10.97 14.37 -0.36
N LEU A 55 -10.64 14.47 0.93
CA LEU A 55 -9.75 15.49 1.50
C LEU A 55 -8.31 14.97 1.67
N HIS A 56 -7.96 13.86 1.02
CA HIS A 56 -6.58 13.36 0.97
C HIS A 56 -5.94 13.73 -0.36
N GLU A 57 -4.76 14.33 -0.33
CA GLU A 57 -3.88 14.55 -1.47
C GLU A 57 -2.74 13.53 -1.43
N ILE A 58 -2.46 12.86 -2.55
CA ILE A 58 -1.41 11.83 -2.63
C ILE A 58 -0.04 12.49 -2.78
N VAL A 59 0.85 12.16 -1.84
CA VAL A 59 2.24 12.65 -1.82
C VAL A 59 3.26 11.58 -2.20
N CYS A 60 2.91 10.31 -2.05
CA CYS A 60 3.74 9.18 -2.45
C CYS A 60 2.88 7.99 -2.91
N ILE A 61 3.38 7.24 -3.89
CA ILE A 61 2.87 5.93 -4.30
C ILE A 61 4.08 5.00 -4.38
N SER A 62 4.12 3.95 -3.58
CA SER A 62 5.14 2.91 -3.67
C SER A 62 4.55 1.62 -4.22
N GLY A 63 5.37 0.83 -4.91
CA GLY A 63 4.94 -0.45 -5.45
C GLY A 63 6.06 -1.47 -5.61
N LEU A 64 5.73 -2.74 -5.37
CA LEU A 64 6.56 -3.89 -5.69
C LEU A 64 5.93 -4.62 -6.88
N TRP A 65 6.60 -4.49 -8.03
CA TRP A 65 6.26 -5.23 -9.24
C TRP A 65 6.98 -6.57 -9.25
N LEU A 66 6.26 -7.63 -9.61
CA LEU A 66 6.81 -8.95 -9.84
C LEU A 66 6.26 -9.55 -11.14
N ASP A 67 7.17 -9.91 -12.04
CA ASP A 67 6.89 -10.69 -13.24
C ASP A 67 7.98 -11.75 -13.48
N GLU A 68 7.97 -12.38 -14.66
CA GLU A 68 8.94 -13.41 -15.05
C GLU A 68 10.41 -12.94 -15.01
N LYS A 69 10.65 -11.62 -15.04
CA LYS A 69 12.00 -11.02 -14.97
C LYS A 69 12.45 -10.74 -13.55
N GLY A 70 11.58 -10.90 -12.55
CA GLY A 70 11.88 -10.72 -11.13
C GLY A 70 11.25 -9.47 -10.52
N PHE A 71 11.84 -9.02 -9.41
CA PHE A 71 11.32 -7.94 -8.59
C PHE A 71 11.74 -6.56 -9.10
N ARG A 72 10.84 -5.59 -8.95
CA ARG A 72 11.13 -4.16 -9.05
C ARG A 72 10.32 -3.39 -8.03
N LEU A 73 10.98 -2.95 -6.96
CA LEU A 73 10.48 -1.95 -6.03
C LEU A 73 10.66 -0.56 -6.66
N PHE A 74 9.64 0.29 -6.56
CA PHE A 74 9.67 1.66 -7.06
C PHE A 74 8.78 2.56 -6.21
N SER A 75 9.06 3.86 -6.28
CA SER A 75 8.24 4.90 -5.66
C SER A 75 8.09 6.08 -6.60
N PHE A 76 6.91 6.70 -6.58
CA PHE A 76 6.66 8.03 -7.12
C PHE A 76 6.38 8.96 -5.94
N SER A 77 6.96 10.16 -5.93
CA SER A 77 6.72 11.15 -4.87
C SER A 77 6.65 12.57 -5.43
N GLN A 78 6.11 13.48 -4.61
CA GLN A 78 6.05 14.91 -4.91
C GLN A 78 7.42 15.59 -5.01
N GLU A 79 8.51 14.92 -4.65
CA GLU A 79 9.88 15.41 -4.92
C GLU A 79 10.11 15.68 -6.42
N GLN A 80 9.57 14.80 -7.28
CA GLN A 80 9.94 14.76 -8.70
C GLN A 80 8.75 14.81 -9.65
N SER A 81 7.52 14.76 -9.15
CA SER A 81 6.31 14.68 -9.98
C SER A 81 5.13 15.30 -9.26
N SER A 82 4.32 16.05 -10.00
CA SER A 82 2.99 16.45 -9.51
C SER A 82 2.12 15.21 -9.22
N GLU A 83 1.10 15.37 -8.38
CA GLU A 83 0.16 14.28 -8.10
C GLU A 83 -0.50 13.72 -9.37
N ALA A 84 -0.88 14.60 -10.31
CA ALA A 84 -1.46 14.19 -11.59
C ALA A 84 -0.49 13.31 -12.42
N GLU A 85 0.81 13.64 -12.43
CA GLU A 85 1.82 12.83 -13.12
C GLU A 85 2.06 11.50 -12.42
N MET A 86 2.09 11.47 -11.09
CA MET A 86 2.20 10.23 -10.31
C MET A 86 1.03 9.29 -10.59
N LEU A 87 -0.20 9.83 -10.51
CA LEU A 87 -1.42 9.09 -10.83
C LEU A 87 -1.41 8.60 -12.28
N THR A 88 -1.05 9.44 -13.24
CA THR A 88 -0.97 9.03 -14.66
C THR A 88 0.00 7.86 -14.85
N LYS A 89 1.19 7.92 -14.22
CA LYS A 89 2.17 6.82 -14.26
C LYS A 89 1.59 5.54 -13.67
N PHE A 90 1.00 5.61 -12.48
CA PHE A 90 0.40 4.47 -11.78
C PHE A 90 -0.76 3.85 -12.59
N LEU A 91 -1.70 4.66 -13.05
CA LEU A 91 -2.86 4.22 -13.85
C LEU A 91 -2.43 3.53 -15.15
N SER A 92 -1.36 4.00 -15.80
CA SER A 92 -0.84 3.40 -17.03
C SER A 92 -0.34 1.95 -16.88
N ILE A 93 -0.08 1.49 -15.65
CA ILE A 93 0.30 0.10 -15.37
C ILE A 93 -0.87 -0.84 -15.72
N PHE A 94 -2.09 -0.45 -15.38
CA PHE A 94 -3.29 -1.25 -15.60
C PHE A 94 -3.63 -1.36 -17.09
N ASP A 95 -3.46 -0.29 -17.86
CA ASP A 95 -3.65 -0.31 -19.31
C ASP A 95 -2.69 -1.28 -20.01
N LYS A 96 -1.44 -1.35 -19.55
CA LYS A 96 -0.38 -2.09 -20.23
C LYS A 96 -0.26 -3.54 -19.80
N LYS A 97 -0.55 -3.84 -18.53
CA LYS A 97 -0.13 -5.11 -17.92
C LYS A 97 -1.22 -5.84 -17.14
N GLN A 98 -2.27 -5.14 -16.69
CA GLN A 98 -3.39 -5.70 -15.92
C GLN A 98 -2.92 -6.69 -14.82
N PRO A 99 -2.10 -6.25 -13.84
CA PRO A 99 -1.58 -7.14 -12.80
C PRO A 99 -2.67 -7.67 -11.88
N THR A 100 -2.36 -8.73 -11.14
CA THR A 100 -3.02 -8.98 -9.86
C THR A 100 -2.57 -7.88 -8.89
N LEU A 101 -3.50 -7.04 -8.46
CA LEU A 101 -3.23 -5.97 -7.50
C LEU A 101 -3.33 -6.54 -6.10
N VAL A 102 -2.38 -6.21 -5.23
CA VAL A 102 -2.37 -6.62 -3.82
C VAL A 102 -2.15 -5.38 -2.96
N SER A 103 -2.91 -5.25 -1.89
CA SER A 103 -2.81 -4.12 -0.96
C SER A 103 -3.14 -4.55 0.46
N TRP A 104 -2.88 -3.68 1.42
CA TRP A 104 -3.45 -3.76 2.75
C TRP A 104 -4.44 -2.60 2.93
N ASN A 105 -5.74 -2.88 3.09
CA ASN A 105 -6.79 -1.86 3.20
C ASN A 105 -7.00 -0.98 1.94
N GLY A 106 -6.46 -1.39 0.79
CA GLY A 106 -6.55 -0.62 -0.44
C GLY A 106 -7.96 -0.45 -1.01
N SER A 107 -8.92 -1.29 -0.63
CA SER A 107 -10.32 -1.15 -1.08
C SER A 107 -11.09 -0.10 -0.30
N GLN A 108 -10.70 0.20 0.94
CA GLN A 108 -11.40 1.18 1.78
C GLN A 108 -10.68 2.53 1.83
N PHE A 109 -9.40 2.56 1.48
CA PHE A 109 -8.60 3.79 1.50
C PHE A 109 -7.96 4.10 0.14
N ASP A 110 -6.96 3.33 -0.28
CA ASP A 110 -6.08 3.70 -1.39
C ASP A 110 -6.80 3.87 -2.73
N LEU A 111 -7.56 2.87 -3.19
CA LEU A 111 -8.31 2.95 -4.43
C LEU A 111 -9.42 4.01 -4.39
N PRO A 112 -10.20 4.16 -3.30
CA PRO A 112 -11.11 5.29 -3.15
C PRO A 112 -10.43 6.67 -3.22
N VAL A 113 -9.27 6.86 -2.58
CA VAL A 113 -8.50 8.12 -2.67
C VAL A 113 -8.02 8.34 -4.11
N ILE A 114 -7.42 7.33 -4.73
CA ILE A 114 -7.01 7.37 -6.15
C ILE A 114 -8.19 7.69 -7.06
N LEU A 115 -9.39 7.15 -6.80
CA LEU A 115 -10.61 7.44 -7.54
C LEU A 115 -10.95 8.93 -7.44
N PHE A 116 -11.01 9.50 -6.23
CA PHE A 116 -11.31 10.92 -6.05
C PHE A 116 -10.25 11.82 -6.68
N ARG A 117 -8.97 11.48 -6.53
CA ARG A 117 -7.87 12.30 -7.07
C ARG A 117 -7.72 12.17 -8.58
N ALA A 118 -8.00 11.01 -9.16
CA ALA A 118 -8.10 10.87 -10.60
C ALA A 118 -9.23 11.73 -11.17
N MET A 119 -10.41 11.74 -10.54
CA MET A 119 -11.52 12.62 -10.96
C MET A 119 -11.17 14.10 -10.79
N TYR A 120 -10.55 14.48 -9.66
CA TYR A 120 -10.12 15.85 -9.39
C TYR A 120 -9.16 16.38 -10.46
N HIS A 121 -8.21 15.55 -10.91
CA HIS A 121 -7.26 15.88 -11.97
C HIS A 121 -7.77 15.64 -13.40
N GLY A 122 -9.04 15.23 -13.57
CA GLY A 122 -9.63 14.97 -14.88
C GLY A 122 -9.03 13.75 -15.62
N LEU A 123 -8.45 12.80 -14.90
CA LEU A 123 -7.84 11.60 -15.46
C LEU A 123 -8.88 10.51 -15.76
N SER A 124 -8.63 9.73 -16.81
CA SER A 124 -9.43 8.56 -17.16
C SER A 124 -8.69 7.26 -16.81
N ALA A 125 -9.39 6.32 -16.18
CA ALA A 125 -8.81 5.07 -15.70
C ALA A 125 -9.74 3.84 -15.93
N PRO A 126 -10.26 3.61 -17.14
CA PRO A 126 -11.18 2.49 -17.40
C PRO A 126 -10.54 1.13 -17.12
N SER A 127 -9.22 0.97 -17.32
CA SER A 127 -8.53 -0.29 -17.02
C SER A 127 -8.62 -0.68 -15.54
N LEU A 128 -8.64 0.32 -14.64
CA LEU A 128 -8.75 0.12 -13.20
C LEU A 128 -10.21 0.05 -12.73
N PHE A 129 -11.10 0.93 -13.25
CA PHE A 129 -12.43 1.12 -12.68
C PHE A 129 -13.62 0.55 -13.48
N ASP A 130 -13.45 0.11 -14.73
CA ASP A 130 -14.53 -0.57 -15.47
C ASP A 130 -14.90 -1.89 -14.78
N GLN A 131 -16.19 -2.07 -14.48
CA GLN A 131 -16.72 -3.25 -13.80
C GLN A 131 -17.45 -4.20 -14.76
N GLY A 132 -17.41 -3.90 -16.05
CA GLY A 132 -18.06 -4.70 -17.10
C GLY A 132 -19.04 -3.91 -17.94
N GLU A 133 -19.18 -2.60 -17.70
CA GLU A 133 -20.01 -1.71 -18.50
C GLU A 133 -19.44 -1.49 -19.90
N ILE A 134 -18.10 -1.48 -20.02
CA ILE A 134 -17.39 -1.30 -21.29
C ILE A 134 -16.84 -2.64 -21.78
N ASP A 135 -16.06 -3.34 -20.96
CA ASP A 135 -15.53 -4.67 -21.25
C ASP A 135 -16.23 -5.74 -20.41
N ASN A 136 -17.21 -6.43 -21.00
CA ASN A 136 -17.98 -7.50 -20.36
C ASN A 136 -17.12 -8.59 -19.68
N GLN A 137 -15.87 -8.80 -20.10
CA GLN A 137 -14.96 -9.77 -19.44
C GLN A 137 -14.64 -9.38 -17.99
N LYS A 138 -14.74 -8.08 -17.66
CA LYS A 138 -14.48 -7.54 -16.32
C LYS A 138 -15.61 -7.74 -15.33
N ARG A 139 -16.80 -8.19 -15.77
CA ARG A 139 -17.93 -8.50 -14.88
C ARG A 139 -17.55 -9.44 -13.73
N PHE A 140 -16.64 -10.39 -14.02
CA PHE A 140 -16.13 -11.35 -13.04
C PHE A 140 -14.62 -11.23 -12.77
N ASN A 141 -14.00 -10.12 -13.19
CA ASN A 141 -12.54 -9.96 -13.18
C ASN A 141 -12.11 -8.48 -13.21
N ASN A 142 -12.61 -7.69 -12.25
CA ASN A 142 -12.29 -6.27 -12.09
C ASN A 142 -11.67 -5.98 -10.71
N TYR A 143 -11.07 -4.79 -10.54
CA TYR A 143 -10.35 -4.41 -9.32
C TYR A 143 -11.25 -3.92 -8.17
N GLN A 144 -12.54 -3.67 -8.41
CA GLN A 144 -13.47 -3.16 -7.38
C GLN A 144 -14.24 -4.28 -6.67
N ASN A 145 -14.51 -5.39 -7.36
CA ASN A 145 -15.28 -6.48 -6.79
C ASN A 145 -14.41 -7.32 -5.85
N ARG A 146 -14.64 -7.15 -4.55
CA ARG A 146 -13.95 -7.84 -3.45
C ARG A 146 -14.04 -9.37 -3.46
N TYR A 147 -14.96 -9.97 -4.22
CA TYR A 147 -15.11 -11.42 -4.33
C TYR A 147 -14.27 -12.03 -5.46
N HIS A 148 -13.58 -11.21 -6.26
CA HIS A 148 -12.64 -11.66 -7.27
C HIS A 148 -11.20 -11.39 -6.82
N HIS A 149 -10.24 -12.08 -7.45
CA HIS A 149 -8.83 -12.00 -7.08
C HIS A 149 -8.02 -11.07 -7.98
N ARG A 150 -8.68 -10.21 -8.76
CA ARG A 150 -7.99 -9.20 -9.57
C ARG A 150 -7.38 -8.11 -8.69
N HIS A 151 -8.07 -7.76 -7.61
CA HIS A 151 -7.52 -7.04 -6.47
C HIS A 151 -7.66 -7.92 -5.22
N VAL A 152 -6.56 -8.15 -4.51
CA VAL A 152 -6.52 -8.85 -3.24
C VAL A 152 -6.17 -7.83 -2.15
N ASP A 153 -7.20 -7.25 -1.54
CA ASP A 153 -7.04 -6.49 -0.31
C ASP A 153 -6.90 -7.47 0.86
N LEU A 154 -5.68 -7.57 1.39
CA LEU A 154 -5.35 -8.54 2.43
C LEU A 154 -6.11 -8.29 3.72
N MET A 155 -6.33 -7.04 4.09
CA MET A 155 -7.07 -6.72 5.31
C MET A 155 -8.53 -7.20 5.17
N ASP A 156 -9.12 -7.01 3.99
CA ASP A 156 -10.51 -7.42 3.75
C ASP A 156 -10.69 -8.94 3.74
N VAL A 157 -9.86 -9.66 2.98
CA VAL A 157 -9.96 -11.12 2.88
C VAL A 157 -9.57 -11.82 4.18
N MET A 158 -8.60 -11.30 4.93
CA MET A 158 -8.21 -11.87 6.23
C MET A 158 -9.22 -11.57 7.33
N ALA A 159 -9.95 -10.46 7.23
CA ALA A 159 -11.08 -10.15 8.10
C ALA A 159 -12.33 -11.00 7.81
N MET A 160 -12.27 -11.86 6.80
CA MET A 160 -13.41 -12.65 6.30
C MET A 160 -14.61 -11.75 5.97
N PHE A 161 -14.32 -10.59 5.39
CA PHE A 161 -15.32 -9.60 4.98
C PHE A 161 -16.13 -8.99 6.13
N ASN A 162 -15.69 -9.15 7.38
CA ASN A 162 -16.30 -8.56 8.56
C ASN A 162 -15.39 -7.47 9.13
N GLY A 163 -15.78 -6.21 8.96
CA GLY A 163 -14.96 -5.06 9.37
C GLY A 163 -14.62 -4.99 10.86
N ARG A 164 -15.31 -5.73 11.73
CA ARG A 164 -14.93 -5.86 13.15
C ARG A 164 -13.61 -6.62 13.35
N ASN A 165 -13.18 -7.39 12.35
CA ASN A 165 -11.95 -8.17 12.40
C ASN A 165 -10.76 -7.42 11.78
N PHE A 166 -10.92 -6.19 11.30
CA PHE A 166 -9.82 -5.43 10.73
C PHE A 166 -8.68 -5.23 11.74
N GLN A 167 -7.46 -5.43 11.27
CA GLN A 167 -6.23 -5.29 12.04
C GLN A 167 -5.29 -4.32 11.32
N LYS A 168 -4.37 -3.70 12.04
CA LYS A 168 -3.33 -2.88 11.40
C LYS A 168 -2.31 -3.80 10.72
N LEU A 169 -1.74 -3.33 9.60
CA LEU A 169 -0.67 -4.05 8.91
C LEU A 169 0.49 -4.33 9.86
N ASP A 170 0.87 -3.34 10.66
CA ASP A 170 1.95 -3.42 11.62
C ASP A 170 1.76 -4.57 12.63
N ASP A 171 0.57 -4.66 13.23
CA ASP A 171 0.23 -5.71 14.21
C ASP A 171 0.37 -7.11 13.57
N ILE A 172 -0.11 -7.28 12.35
CA ILE A 172 -0.08 -8.57 11.64
C ILE A 172 1.33 -8.90 11.13
N ALA A 173 2.07 -7.92 10.63
CA ALA A 173 3.45 -8.10 10.21
C ALA A 173 4.31 -8.55 11.39
N CYS A 174 4.24 -7.84 12.52
CA CYS A 174 4.94 -8.19 13.75
C CYS A 174 4.54 -9.58 14.27
N LEU A 175 3.24 -9.89 14.31
CA LEU A 175 2.72 -11.21 14.70
C LEU A 175 3.33 -12.35 13.87
N LEU A 176 3.57 -12.11 12.58
CA LEU A 176 4.12 -13.09 11.65
C LEU A 176 5.65 -13.11 11.58
N GLY A 177 6.34 -12.28 12.39
CA GLY A 177 7.80 -12.19 12.40
C GLY A 177 8.39 -11.33 11.28
N PHE A 178 7.57 -10.52 10.62
CA PHE A 178 8.01 -9.53 9.62
C PHE A 178 8.31 -8.18 10.29
N PRO A 179 8.98 -7.24 9.60
CA PRO A 179 9.47 -6.01 10.23
C PRO A 179 8.43 -5.11 10.89
N GLY A 180 7.21 -5.06 10.35
CA GLY A 180 6.24 -4.04 10.75
C GLY A 180 6.77 -2.62 10.49
N LYS A 181 6.25 -1.64 11.23
CA LYS A 181 6.74 -0.27 11.29
C LYS A 181 7.96 -0.23 12.21
N ARG A 182 9.09 0.23 11.66
CA ARG A 182 10.46 0.07 12.18
C ARG A 182 10.76 0.91 13.44
N GLY A 183 9.91 0.84 14.47
CA GLY A 183 10.07 1.59 15.72
C GLY A 183 9.63 3.07 15.67
N GLU A 184 9.17 3.56 14.52
CA GLU A 184 8.56 4.89 14.41
C GLU A 184 7.10 4.83 14.87
N THR A 185 6.82 5.49 16.00
CA THR A 185 5.46 5.61 16.53
C THR A 185 4.92 6.99 16.19
N GLY A 186 4.02 7.08 15.22
CA GLY A 186 3.41 8.35 14.85
C GLY A 186 3.09 8.47 13.36
N TYR A 187 2.38 9.54 13.02
CA TYR A 187 2.09 9.92 11.65
C TYR A 187 3.11 10.97 11.20
N HIS A 188 4.16 10.53 10.50
CA HIS A 188 5.32 11.37 10.14
C HIS A 188 5.24 11.99 8.74
N VAL A 189 4.25 11.61 7.93
CA VAL A 189 4.12 12.07 6.54
C VAL A 189 4.12 13.61 6.41
N PRO A 190 3.36 14.38 7.23
CA PRO A 190 3.42 15.84 7.18
C PRO A 190 4.82 16.38 7.45
N GLU A 191 5.50 15.87 8.48
CA GLU A 191 6.85 16.30 8.82
C GLU A 191 7.83 16.00 7.68
N TYR A 192 7.79 14.79 7.10
CA TYR A 192 8.66 14.43 6.00
C TYR A 192 8.45 15.31 4.77
N VAL A 193 7.21 15.66 4.44
CA VAL A 193 6.93 16.55 3.31
C VAL A 193 7.38 17.99 3.62
N HIS A 194 7.03 18.54 4.79
CA HIS A 194 7.40 19.91 5.17
C HIS A 194 8.90 20.14 5.30
N THR A 195 9.65 19.09 5.66
CA THR A 195 11.11 19.13 5.79
C THR A 195 11.85 18.50 4.62
N GLU A 196 11.14 18.19 3.53
CA GLU A 196 11.67 17.60 2.29
C GLU A 196 12.47 16.30 2.49
N GLN A 197 12.12 15.51 3.50
CA GLN A 197 12.71 14.20 3.80
C GLN A 197 12.11 13.09 2.91
N TRP A 198 12.14 13.28 1.59
CA TRP A 198 11.50 12.40 0.60
C TRP A 198 12.01 10.96 0.61
N LEU A 199 13.30 10.75 0.88
CA LEU A 199 13.87 9.42 1.01
C LEU A 199 13.27 8.65 2.21
N LYS A 200 12.96 9.34 3.31
CA LYS A 200 12.29 8.71 4.46
C LYS A 200 10.85 8.38 4.13
N LEU A 201 10.12 9.31 3.50
CA LEU A 201 8.73 9.08 3.07
C LEU A 201 8.61 7.87 2.14
N THR A 202 9.46 7.79 1.12
CA THR A 202 9.46 6.65 0.18
C THR A 202 9.91 5.36 0.85
N SER A 203 10.92 5.39 1.73
CA SER A 203 11.34 4.20 2.50
C SER A 203 10.24 3.67 3.43
N TYR A 204 9.45 4.58 4.00
CA TYR A 204 8.32 4.26 4.86
C TYR A 204 7.19 3.58 4.07
N CYS A 205 6.74 4.19 2.97
CA CYS A 205 5.70 3.61 2.09
C CYS A 205 6.17 2.28 1.46
N GLU A 206 7.43 2.20 1.00
CA GLU A 206 8.03 0.94 0.54
C GLU A 206 8.06 -0.13 1.63
N GLY A 207 8.23 0.26 2.90
CA GLY A 207 8.14 -0.64 4.04
C GLY A 207 6.77 -1.30 4.17
N ASP A 208 5.69 -0.53 4.02
CA ASP A 208 4.32 -1.04 4.07
C ASP A 208 4.00 -1.94 2.84
N VAL A 209 4.52 -1.59 1.65
CA VAL A 209 4.48 -2.46 0.46
C VAL A 209 5.18 -3.80 0.70
N LEU A 210 6.39 -3.78 1.28
CA LEU A 210 7.17 -5.00 1.53
C LEU A 210 6.53 -5.87 2.62
N ASN A 211 6.03 -5.27 3.70
CA ASN A 211 5.26 -6.00 4.71
C ASN A 211 4.01 -6.64 4.10
N THR A 212 3.26 -5.91 3.27
CA THR A 212 2.09 -6.42 2.54
C THR A 212 2.45 -7.60 1.65
N TRP A 213 3.58 -7.55 0.93
CA TRP A 213 4.09 -8.66 0.13
C TRP A 213 4.41 -9.91 0.97
N LEU A 214 5.09 -9.75 2.10
CA LEU A 214 5.45 -10.88 2.98
C LEU A 214 4.21 -11.54 3.60
N VAL A 215 3.22 -10.73 4.01
CA VAL A 215 1.92 -11.23 4.48
C VAL A 215 1.17 -11.95 3.36
N TYR A 216 1.21 -11.41 2.13
CA TYR A 216 0.60 -12.06 0.96
C TYR A 216 1.15 -13.47 0.74
N LEU A 217 2.49 -13.63 0.74
CA LEU A 217 3.13 -14.94 0.61
C LEU A 217 2.67 -15.91 1.70
N ARG A 218 2.62 -15.44 2.95
CA ARG A 218 2.16 -16.26 4.08
C ARG A 218 0.70 -16.69 3.92
N TRP A 219 -0.16 -15.79 3.44
CA TRP A 219 -1.57 -16.07 3.17
C TRP A 219 -1.75 -17.06 2.02
N LEU A 220 -0.94 -16.97 0.96
CA LEU A 220 -0.95 -17.94 -0.13
C LEU A 220 -0.52 -19.34 0.30
N LEU A 221 0.47 -19.45 1.20
CA LEU A 221 0.85 -20.72 1.82
C LEU A 221 -0.31 -21.29 2.67
N LEU A 222 -0.96 -20.46 3.48
CA LEU A 222 -2.13 -20.88 4.27
C LEU A 222 -3.26 -21.44 3.39
N LYS A 223 -3.48 -20.84 2.22
CA LYS A 223 -4.49 -21.29 1.24
C LYS A 223 -4.06 -22.50 0.40
N GLY A 224 -2.84 -23.01 0.57
CA GLY A 224 -2.29 -24.08 -0.26
C GLY A 224 -2.03 -23.68 -1.72
N GLN A 225 -2.03 -22.38 -2.04
CA GLN A 225 -1.64 -21.89 -3.37
C GLN A 225 -0.13 -21.99 -3.56
N LEU A 226 0.62 -21.74 -2.47
CA LEU A 226 2.03 -22.10 -2.35
C LEU A 226 2.17 -23.31 -1.43
N ASN A 227 3.07 -24.21 -1.77
CA ASN A 227 3.60 -25.18 -0.80
C ASN A 227 4.75 -24.56 0.02
N LEU A 228 5.24 -25.28 1.03
CA LEU A 228 6.28 -24.77 1.93
C LEU A 228 7.59 -24.43 1.20
N GLN A 229 7.98 -25.25 0.23
CA GLN A 229 9.21 -25.03 -0.56
C GLN A 229 9.09 -23.79 -1.45
N GLU A 230 7.97 -23.64 -2.16
CA GLU A 230 7.67 -22.46 -2.99
C GLU A 230 7.66 -21.19 -2.14
N HIS A 231 7.03 -21.23 -0.95
CA HIS A 231 7.04 -20.11 -0.01
C HIS A 231 8.46 -19.75 0.44
N GLN A 232 9.27 -20.72 0.86
CA GLN A 232 10.67 -20.49 1.27
C GLN A 232 11.52 -19.90 0.14
N GLN A 233 11.30 -20.36 -1.10
CA GLN A 233 11.98 -19.80 -2.28
C GLN A 233 11.62 -18.32 -2.47
N TRP A 234 10.34 -17.94 -2.36
CA TRP A 234 9.94 -16.54 -2.49
C TRP A 234 10.43 -15.66 -1.36
N ILE A 235 10.46 -16.16 -0.13
CA ILE A 235 11.05 -15.45 1.02
C ILE A 235 12.54 -15.21 0.78
N GLN A 236 13.29 -16.23 0.35
CA GLN A 236 14.71 -16.08 0.04
C GLN A 236 14.93 -15.11 -1.13
N ALA A 237 14.18 -15.25 -2.21
CA ALA A 237 14.29 -14.36 -3.37
C ALA A 237 13.98 -12.90 -3.01
N THR A 238 13.03 -12.67 -2.10
CA THR A 238 12.74 -11.34 -1.55
C THR A 238 13.94 -10.82 -0.75
N ALA A 239 14.48 -11.62 0.17
CA ALA A 239 15.64 -11.22 0.97
C ALA A 239 16.88 -10.93 0.10
N ASP A 240 17.15 -11.76 -0.91
CA ASP A 240 18.28 -11.60 -1.84
C ASP A 240 18.11 -10.34 -2.69
N TYR A 241 16.90 -10.07 -3.18
CA TYR A 241 16.58 -8.83 -3.90
C TYR A 241 16.82 -7.59 -3.03
N LEU A 242 16.33 -7.60 -1.79
CA LEU A 242 16.49 -6.46 -0.88
C LEU A 242 17.95 -6.22 -0.49
N GLN A 243 18.81 -7.25 -0.50
CA GLN A 243 20.25 -7.07 -0.27
C GLN A 243 20.91 -6.22 -1.36
N THR A 244 20.34 -6.17 -2.57
CA THR A 244 20.83 -5.31 -3.65
C THR A 244 20.27 -3.88 -3.57
N GLN A 245 19.36 -3.60 -2.62
CA GLN A 245 18.71 -2.30 -2.45
C GLN A 245 19.25 -1.63 -1.18
N THR A 246 20.22 -0.70 -1.33
CA THR A 246 20.86 -0.03 -0.19
C THR A 246 19.86 0.62 0.78
N GLN A 247 18.77 1.20 0.25
CA GLN A 247 17.68 1.81 1.01
C GLN A 247 16.94 0.83 1.94
N GLN A 248 17.02 -0.47 1.65
CA GLN A 248 16.31 -1.52 2.40
C GLN A 248 17.22 -2.28 3.38
N THR A 249 18.43 -1.76 3.65
CA THR A 249 19.35 -2.32 4.64
C THR A 249 18.72 -2.41 6.03
N GLU A 250 18.06 -1.33 6.46
CA GLU A 250 17.37 -1.29 7.76
C GLU A 250 16.20 -2.27 7.81
N PHE A 251 15.38 -2.34 6.75
CA PHE A 251 14.28 -3.31 6.66
C PHE A 251 14.78 -4.74 6.86
N LEU A 252 15.88 -5.11 6.19
CA LEU A 252 16.50 -6.43 6.33
C LEU A 252 17.08 -6.66 7.73
N GLN A 253 17.67 -5.65 8.35
CA GLN A 253 18.18 -5.75 9.72
C GLN A 253 17.05 -6.02 10.71
N VAL A 254 15.96 -5.26 10.63
CA VAL A 254 14.78 -5.46 11.46
C VAL A 254 14.17 -6.83 11.19
N TRP A 255 14.02 -7.22 9.91
CA TRP A 255 13.45 -8.53 9.55
C TRP A 255 14.25 -9.70 10.14
N ARG A 256 15.58 -9.62 10.12
CA ARG A 256 16.45 -10.63 10.76
C ARG A 256 16.14 -10.78 12.23
N GLN A 257 15.90 -9.67 12.95
CA GLN A 257 15.55 -9.70 14.36
C GLN A 257 14.14 -10.22 14.59
N THR A 258 13.13 -9.65 13.92
CA THR A 258 11.72 -10.01 14.12
C THR A 258 11.42 -11.45 13.72
N SER A 259 12.13 -11.98 12.71
CA SER A 259 11.96 -13.36 12.26
C SER A 259 12.26 -14.38 13.37
N GLN A 260 13.08 -14.05 14.35
CA GLN A 260 13.43 -14.91 15.48
C GLN A 260 12.30 -15.05 16.50
N TYR A 261 11.31 -14.14 16.49
CA TYR A 261 10.21 -14.16 17.45
C TYR A 261 9.11 -15.17 17.13
N THR A 262 9.13 -15.80 15.94
CA THR A 262 8.18 -16.86 15.61
C THR A 262 8.88 -18.15 15.23
N VAL A 263 8.31 -19.28 15.65
CA VAL A 263 8.83 -20.62 15.33
C VAL A 263 8.90 -20.85 13.82
N PHE A 264 7.94 -20.29 13.06
CA PHE A 264 7.88 -20.49 11.62
C PHE A 264 8.97 -19.73 10.86
N THR A 265 9.30 -18.50 11.30
CA THR A 265 10.28 -17.63 10.62
C THR A 265 11.69 -17.69 11.21
N ALA A 266 11.89 -18.36 12.35
CA ALA A 266 13.18 -18.37 13.05
C ALA A 266 14.36 -18.84 12.19
N ASN A 267 14.10 -19.68 11.19
CA ASN A 267 15.13 -20.22 10.29
C ASN A 267 15.24 -19.44 8.97
N THR A 268 14.50 -18.34 8.77
CA THR A 268 14.50 -17.56 7.51
C THR A 268 15.90 -17.05 7.14
N PHE A 269 16.70 -16.64 8.12
CA PHE A 269 18.06 -16.13 7.92
C PHE A 269 19.15 -17.01 8.55
N ALA A 270 18.81 -18.24 8.93
CA ALA A 270 19.79 -19.17 9.47
C ALA A 270 20.86 -19.50 8.39
N PRO A 271 22.13 -19.69 8.78
CA PRO A 271 23.14 -20.18 7.84
C PRO A 271 22.67 -21.47 7.18
N LYS A 272 22.82 -21.57 5.86
CA LYS A 272 22.61 -22.84 5.16
C LYS A 272 23.80 -23.74 5.52
N ASN A 273 23.54 -24.75 6.34
CA ASN A 273 24.49 -25.85 6.59
C ASN A 273 24.73 -26.66 5.33
#